data_AF-A0A0F9VV59-F1
#
_entry.id   AF-A0A0F9VV59-F1
#
_cell.length_a   1.000
_cell.length_b   1.000
_cell.length_c   1.000
_cell.angle_alpha   90.00
_cell.angle_beta   90.00
_cell.angle_gamma   90.00
#
_symmetry.space_group_name_H-M   'P 1'
#
loop_
_entity.id
_entity.type
_entity.pdbx_description
1 polymer ?
#
loop_
_entity_poly.entity_id
_entity_poly.type
_entity_poly.pdbx_seq_one_letter_code
_entity_poly.pdbx_strand_id
1 'polypeptide(L)'
;MMMEIEKRIHNGWKEIQEMPKHIQIQLPSLMGMFGKYQYICSSKNGEISLVYIQTYRKEMEWEILCLKGGLFEDVERFPTKKKAMIRIKELL
;
A
#
# COMPACT_ATOMS: atom_id res chain seq x y z
N MET A 1 -12.83 -0.20 -19.10
CA MET A 1 -13.47 0.10 -17.79
C MET A 1 -12.80 1.34 -17.24
N MET A 2 -13.54 2.22 -16.58
CA MET A 2 -12.99 3.42 -15.95
C MET A 2 -12.69 3.11 -14.48
N MET A 3 -11.45 3.31 -14.07
CA MET A 3 -10.96 3.10 -12.71
C MET A 3 -10.72 4.46 -12.07
N GLU A 4 -11.15 4.63 -10.83
CA GLU A 4 -10.89 5.81 -10.03
C GLU A 4 -9.70 5.56 -9.10
N ILE A 5 -8.94 6.62 -8.78
CA ILE A 5 -7.79 6.54 -7.86
C ILE A 5 -7.90 7.67 -6.84
N GLU A 6 -8.12 7.31 -5.58
CA GLU A 6 -8.01 8.22 -4.44
C GLU A 6 -6.61 8.13 -3.83
N LYS A 7 -6.01 9.26 -3.47
CA LYS A 7 -4.76 9.31 -2.70
C LYS A 7 -5.04 9.83 -1.31
N ARG A 8 -4.66 9.07 -0.28
CA ARG A 8 -4.77 9.48 1.13
C ARG A 8 -3.48 9.20 1.90
N ILE A 9 -3.39 9.73 3.12
CA ILE A 9 -2.30 9.39 4.04
C ILE A 9 -2.56 8.00 4.61
N HIS A 10 -1.55 7.13 4.58
CA HIS A 10 -1.65 5.78 5.12
C HIS A 10 -1.87 5.82 6.63
N ASN A 11 -2.80 5.02 7.17
CA ASN A 11 -3.10 5.04 8.61
C ASN A 11 -1.89 4.63 9.45
N GLY A 12 -1.18 3.57 9.06
CA GLY A 12 0.07 3.19 9.72
C GLY A 12 1.13 4.31 9.72
N TRP A 13 1.16 5.18 8.69
CA TRP A 13 2.04 6.35 8.72
C TRP A 13 1.58 7.38 9.77
N LYS A 14 0.27 7.65 9.88
CA LYS A 14 -0.27 8.57 10.89
C LYS A 14 0.02 8.07 12.30
N GLU A 15 -0.22 6.79 12.56
CA GLU A 15 0.02 6.14 13.85
C GLU A 15 1.49 6.33 14.28
N ILE A 16 2.44 6.11 13.37
CA ILE A 16 3.86 6.33 13.64
C ILE A 16 4.16 7.80 13.99
N GLN A 17 3.56 8.75 13.29
CA GLN A 17 3.77 10.19 13.56
C GLN A 17 3.22 10.62 14.93
N GLU A 18 2.17 9.95 15.42
CA GLU A 18 1.54 10.21 16.72
C GLU A 18 2.29 9.54 17.88
N MET A 19 3.19 8.59 17.63
CA MET A 19 3.98 7.93 18.67
C MET A 19 4.99 8.89 19.33
N PRO A 20 5.32 8.69 20.62
CA PRO A 20 6.42 9.40 21.26
C PRO A 20 7.76 9.22 20.53
N LYS A 21 8.57 10.28 20.41
CA LYS A 21 9.86 10.26 19.68
C LYS A 21 10.81 9.14 20.13
N HIS A 22 10.83 8.81 21.42
CA HIS A 22 11.68 7.74 21.93
C HIS A 22 11.24 6.35 21.44
N ILE A 23 9.94 6.14 21.19
CA ILE A 23 9.39 4.91 20.59
C ILE A 23 9.68 4.86 19.09
N GLN A 24 9.51 6.00 18.41
CA GLN A 24 9.86 6.13 16.98
C GLN A 24 11.32 5.71 16.71
N ILE A 25 12.25 6.15 17.57
CA ILE A 25 13.68 5.82 17.44
C ILE A 25 13.98 4.35 17.78
N GLN A 26 13.25 3.75 18.73
CA GLN A 26 13.47 2.36 19.17
C GLN A 26 12.84 1.31 18.27
N LEU A 27 11.93 1.70 17.37
CA LEU A 27 11.29 0.80 16.41
C LEU A 27 11.53 1.26 14.95
N PRO A 28 12.78 1.31 14.47
CA PRO A 28 13.09 1.68 13.09
C PRO A 28 12.40 0.77 12.06
N SER A 29 12.19 -0.49 12.42
CA SER A 29 11.48 -1.48 11.60
C SER A 29 10.00 -1.10 11.39
N LEU A 30 9.34 -0.48 12.37
CA LEU A 30 7.97 0.01 12.24
C LEU A 30 7.91 1.33 11.49
N MET A 31 8.85 2.26 11.76
CA MET A 31 8.92 3.55 11.06
C MET A 31 9.11 3.43 9.53
N GLY A 32 9.75 2.35 9.06
CA GLY A 32 9.99 2.09 7.64
C GLY A 32 8.88 1.28 6.95
N MET A 33 8.08 0.49 7.66
CA MET A 33 7.20 -0.47 6.98
C MET A 33 6.15 0.21 6.08
N PHE A 34 5.61 1.37 6.45
CA PHE A 34 4.55 2.00 5.67
C PHE A 34 4.99 3.33 5.06
N GLY A 35 4.92 3.43 3.74
CA GLY A 35 5.07 4.70 3.05
C GLY A 35 3.96 5.68 3.43
N LYS A 36 4.26 6.98 3.32
CA LYS A 36 3.34 8.07 3.68
C LYS A 36 1.95 7.98 3.02
N TYR A 37 1.89 7.49 1.79
CA TYR A 37 0.69 7.53 0.98
C TYR A 37 0.12 6.14 0.69
N GLN A 38 -1.20 6.07 0.72
CA GLN A 38 -2.01 4.95 0.24
C GLN A 38 -2.81 5.44 -0.97
N TYR A 39 -2.88 4.60 -2.01
CA TYR A 39 -3.74 4.82 -3.16
C TYR A 39 -4.87 3.79 -3.12
N ILE A 40 -6.12 4.24 -3.20
CA ILE A 40 -7.28 3.37 -3.30
C ILE A 40 -7.71 3.39 -4.76
N CYS A 41 -7.55 2.25 -5.43
CA CYS A 41 -7.99 2.04 -6.80
C CYS A 41 -9.34 1.35 -6.77
N SER A 42 -10.36 1.92 -7.39
CA SER A 42 -11.73 1.41 -7.35
C SER A 42 -12.33 1.29 -8.74
N SER A 43 -13.16 0.28 -8.92
CA SER A 43 -14.05 0.13 -10.07
C SER A 43 -15.32 -0.59 -9.64
N LYS A 44 -16.22 -0.86 -10.60
CA LYS A 44 -17.40 -1.71 -10.36
C LYS A 44 -17.06 -3.14 -9.92
N ASN A 45 -15.83 -3.61 -10.18
CA ASN A 45 -15.40 -4.96 -9.86
C ASN A 45 -14.89 -5.08 -8.41
N GLY A 46 -14.44 -3.98 -7.80
CA GLY A 46 -13.91 -4.00 -6.45
C GLY A 46 -13.04 -2.80 -6.09
N GLU A 47 -12.29 -2.96 -5.00
CA GLU A 47 -11.38 -1.94 -4.49
C GLU A 47 -10.05 -2.59 -4.11
N ILE A 48 -8.95 -1.97 -4.54
CA ILE A 48 -7.59 -2.40 -4.23
C ILE A 48 -6.85 -1.25 -3.55
N SER A 49 -6.24 -1.53 -2.40
CA SER A 49 -5.26 -0.66 -1.77
C SER A 49 -3.89 -0.88 -2.41
N LEU A 50 -3.21 0.20 -2.78
CA LEU A 50 -1.82 0.21 -3.21
C LEU A 50 -0.99 1.05 -2.25
N VAL A 51 0.07 0.47 -1.69
CA VAL A 51 0.96 1.13 -0.73
C VAL A 51 2.41 0.91 -1.10
N TYR A 52 3.23 1.91 -0.78
CA TYR A 52 4.68 1.74 -0.75
C TYR A 52 5.08 1.18 0.62
N ILE A 53 5.98 0.21 0.63
CA ILE A 53 6.51 -0.42 1.84
C ILE A 53 8.03 -0.30 1.77
N GLN A 54 8.62 0.36 2.76
CA GLN A 54 10.07 0.45 2.87
C GLN A 54 10.54 -0.83 3.57
N THR A 55 10.96 -1.81 2.76
CA THR A 55 11.57 -3.03 3.28
C THR A 55 13.09 -2.96 3.13
N TYR A 56 13.83 -3.66 3.98
CA TYR A 56 15.28 -3.83 3.82
C TYR A 56 15.65 -4.57 2.51
N ARG A 57 14.70 -5.33 1.95
CA ARG A 57 14.83 -6.03 0.68
C ARG A 57 14.21 -5.18 -0.42
N LYS A 58 15.00 -4.26 -0.98
CA LYS A 58 14.64 -3.29 -2.06
C LYS A 58 14.00 -3.88 -3.33
N GLU A 59 13.73 -5.18 -3.36
CA GLU A 59 13.21 -5.92 -4.49
C GLU A 59 11.67 -5.96 -4.54
N MET A 60 10.98 -5.61 -3.45
CA MET A 60 9.50 -5.67 -3.37
C MET A 60 8.93 -4.53 -2.52
N GLU A 61 9.00 -3.31 -3.04
CA GLU A 61 8.64 -2.09 -2.31
C GLU A 61 7.19 -1.63 -2.50
N TRP A 62 6.41 -2.30 -3.35
CA TRP A 62 5.00 -1.96 -3.59
C TRP A 62 4.11 -3.14 -3.26
N GLU A 63 3.04 -2.88 -2.53
CA GLU A 63 2.12 -3.89 -2.07
C GLU A 63 0.70 -3.52 -2.49
N ILE A 64 -0.05 -4.52 -2.97
CA ILE A 64 -1.49 -4.39 -3.20
C ILE A 64 -2.28 -5.34 -2.31
N LEU A 65 -3.42 -4.84 -1.82
CA LEU A 65 -4.34 -5.58 -0.97
C LEU A 65 -5.76 -5.41 -1.50
N CYS A 66 -6.48 -6.53 -1.66
CA CYS A 66 -7.89 -6.51 -2.03
C CYS A 66 -8.73 -6.02 -0.84
N LEU A 67 -9.41 -4.89 -1.00
CA LEU A 67 -10.31 -4.33 0.02
C LEU A 67 -11.76 -4.79 -0.21
N LYS A 68 -12.18 -4.91 -1.47
CA LYS A 68 -13.54 -5.34 -1.87
C LYS A 68 -13.50 -6.11 -3.19
N GLY A 69 -14.46 -7.01 -3.38
CA GLY A 69 -14.68 -7.73 -4.64
C GLY A 69 -14.07 -9.14 -4.71
N GLY A 70 -13.21 -9.51 -3.74
CA GLY A 70 -12.60 -10.85 -3.72
C GLY A 70 -11.71 -11.13 -4.93
N LEU A 71 -10.94 -10.13 -5.37
CA LEU A 71 -10.15 -10.16 -6.60
C LEU A 71 -8.93 -11.10 -6.51
N PHE A 72 -8.42 -11.30 -5.30
CA PHE A 72 -7.35 -12.23 -4.92
C PHE A 72 -7.36 -12.40 -3.40
N GLU A 73 -6.77 -13.49 -2.90
CA GLU A 73 -6.86 -13.88 -1.48
C GLU A 73 -5.80 -13.20 -0.61
N ASP A 74 -4.54 -13.21 -1.04
CA ASP A 74 -3.40 -12.72 -0.27
C ASP A 74 -2.80 -11.45 -0.84
N VAL A 75 -2.04 -10.75 -0.01
CA VAL A 75 -1.25 -9.60 -0.41
C VAL A 75 -0.28 -9.94 -1.56
N GLU A 76 -0.33 -9.16 -2.66
CA GLU A 76 0.64 -9.27 -3.76
C GLU A 76 1.68 -8.15 -3.68
N ARG A 77 2.96 -8.48 -3.93
CA ARG A 77 4.08 -7.52 -3.85
C ARG A 77 4.83 -7.38 -5.17
N PHE A 78 5.30 -6.16 -5.43
CA PHE A 78 5.90 -5.76 -6.69
C PHE A 78 7.16 -4.91 -6.47
N PRO A 79 8.18 -5.04 -7.34
CA PRO A 79 9.38 -4.20 -7.28
C PRO A 79 9.11 -2.74 -7.64
N THR A 80 8.07 -2.46 -8.44
CA THR A 80 7.79 -1.10 -8.93
C THR A 80 6.31 -0.79 -8.91
N LYS A 81 5.98 0.49 -8.68
CA LYS A 81 4.61 1.01 -8.80
C LYS A 81 3.99 0.67 -10.15
N LYS A 82 4.78 0.73 -11.22
CA LYS A 82 4.31 0.44 -12.59
C LYS A 82 3.78 -1.00 -12.70
N LYS A 83 4.51 -1.98 -12.18
CA LYS A 83 4.06 -3.39 -12.20
C LYS A 83 2.81 -3.60 -11.34
N ALA A 84 2.76 -3.03 -10.14
CA ALA A 84 1.57 -3.07 -9.30
C ALA A 84 0.35 -2.46 -10.00
N MET A 85 0.51 -1.30 -10.64
CA MET A 85 -0.57 -0.64 -11.39
C MET A 85 -1.02 -1.42 -12.63
N ILE A 86 -0.14 -2.18 -13.28
CA ILE A 86 -0.54 -3.08 -14.39
C ILE A 86 -1.47 -4.15 -13.84
N ARG A 87 -1.07 -4.82 -12.76
CA ARG A 87 -1.89 -5.84 -12.10
C ARG A 87 -3.25 -5.32 -11.64
N ILE A 88 -3.28 -4.13 -11.03
CA ILE A 88 -4.53 -3.48 -10.61
C ILE A 88 -5.49 -3.28 -11.79
N LYS A 89 -4.97 -2.83 -12.95
CA LYS A 89 -5.77 -2.61 -14.16
C LYS A 89 -6.29 -3.90 -14.81
N GLU A 90 -5.64 -5.04 -14.57
CA GLU A 90 -6.12 -6.34 -15.03
C GLU A 90 -7.29 -6.84 -14.19
N LEU A 91 -7.35 -6.43 -12.91
CA LEU A 91 -8.34 -6.88 -11.93
C LEU A 91 -9.57 -5.95 -11.84
N LEU A 92 -9.38 -4.63 -12.01
CA LEU A 92 -10.41 -3.59 -11.87
C LEU A 92 -10.99 -3.12 -13.21
#